data_AF-A0A3D5Y030-F1
#
_entry.id   AF-A0A3D5Y030-F1
#
_cell.length_a   1.000
_cell.length_b   1.000
_cell.length_c   1.000
_cell.angle_alpha   90.00
_cell.angle_beta   90.00
_cell.angle_gamma   90.00
#
_symmetry.space_group_name_H-M   'P 1'
#
loop_
_entity.id
_entity.type
_entity.pdbx_description
1 polymer ?
#
loop_
_entity_poly.entity_id
_entity_poly.type
_entity_poly.pdbx_seq_one_letter_code
_entity_poly.pdbx_strand_id
1 'polypeptide(L)'
;RALAAGAALGTVSLEDYAYVAEGLLAFAELTGREADFELAAQVARAGWETFRVGNGWRLGTASLLANTPLHEMVADSSLPAPDAVLSRVSLRLSRQLGAPVLAANALGALARAYPAVTAAAFSYASRIRALETALD
;
A
#
# COMPACT_ATOMS: atom_id res chain seq x y z
N ARG A 1 11.49 -8.69 8.55
CA ARG A 1 11.06 -10.10 8.77
C ARG A 1 11.16 -10.39 10.25
N ALA A 2 10.06 -10.76 10.90
CA ALA A 2 10.11 -11.23 12.28
C ALA A 2 10.65 -12.67 12.33
N LEU A 3 11.59 -12.92 13.24
CA LEU A 3 12.18 -14.22 13.48
C LEU A 3 11.88 -14.64 14.93
N ALA A 4 11.40 -15.84 15.15
CA ALA A 4 11.39 -16.48 16.47
C ALA A 4 12.25 -17.75 16.41
N ALA A 5 13.21 -17.85 17.33
CA ALA A 5 14.12 -18.99 17.41
C ALA A 5 14.77 -19.36 16.06
N GLY A 6 15.10 -18.36 15.23
CA GLY A 6 15.72 -18.56 13.91
C GLY A 6 14.75 -18.97 12.78
N ALA A 7 13.48 -19.21 13.08
CA ALA A 7 12.43 -19.45 12.10
C ALA A 7 11.65 -18.17 11.79
N ALA A 8 11.19 -18.03 10.56
CA ALA A 8 10.30 -16.94 10.19
C ALA A 8 8.95 -17.10 10.87
N LEU A 9 8.56 -16.07 11.62
CA LEU A 9 7.22 -15.99 12.18
C LEU A 9 6.26 -15.57 11.07
N GLY A 10 5.57 -16.56 10.50
CA GLY A 10 4.47 -16.35 9.55
C GLY A 10 4.88 -15.84 8.16
N THR A 11 3.85 -15.71 7.31
CA THR A 11 3.95 -15.11 5.97
C THR A 11 3.56 -13.65 6.06
N VAL A 12 4.36 -12.75 5.49
CA VAL A 12 4.00 -11.34 5.39
C VAL A 12 3.11 -11.10 4.16
N SER A 13 2.17 -10.18 4.31
CA SER A 13 1.17 -9.79 3.32
C SER A 13 1.29 -8.31 2.93
N LEU A 14 0.64 -7.94 1.83
CA LEU A 14 0.51 -6.55 1.42
C LEU A 14 -0.25 -5.71 2.47
N GLU A 15 -1.24 -6.33 3.13
CA GLU A 15 -2.02 -5.73 4.22
C GLU A 15 -1.13 -5.28 5.39
N ASP A 16 -0.20 -6.14 5.82
CA ASP A 16 0.71 -5.82 6.93
C ASP A 16 1.49 -4.52 6.67
N TYR A 17 2.01 -4.36 5.44
CA TYR A 17 2.79 -3.18 5.09
C TYR A 17 1.91 -1.95 4.87
N ALA A 18 0.75 -2.10 4.24
CA ALA A 18 -0.16 -1.00 3.99
C ALA A 18 -0.67 -0.38 5.30
N TYR A 19 -1.16 -1.21 6.22
CA TYR A 19 -1.77 -0.72 7.46
C TYR A 19 -0.74 -0.28 8.49
N VAL A 20 0.45 -0.91 8.54
CA VAL A 20 1.55 -0.41 9.38
C VAL A 20 2.05 0.94 8.87
N ALA A 21 2.22 1.11 7.56
CA ALA A 21 2.60 2.41 7.00
C ALA A 21 1.54 3.49 7.25
N GLU A 22 0.25 3.14 7.19
CA GLU A 22 -0.86 4.05 7.52
C GLU A 22 -0.84 4.47 8.99
N GLY A 23 -0.67 3.53 9.92
CA GLY A 23 -0.56 3.82 11.35
C GLY A 23 0.67 4.66 11.68
N LEU A 24 1.82 4.37 11.07
CA LEU A 24 3.04 5.15 11.24
C LEU A 24 2.91 6.56 10.66
N LEU A 25 2.24 6.73 9.52
CA LEU A 25 1.95 8.04 8.97
C LEU A 25 1.06 8.84 9.93
N ALA A 26 0.01 8.23 10.49
CA ALA A 26 -0.86 8.88 11.48
C ALA A 26 -0.08 9.28 12.74
N PHE A 27 0.84 8.43 13.19
CA PHE A 27 1.72 8.75 14.31
C PHE A 27 2.69 9.90 13.98
N ALA A 28 3.28 9.90 12.79
CA ALA A 28 4.15 10.98 12.32
C ALA A 28 3.41 12.31 12.21
N GLU A 29 2.14 12.30 11.79
CA GLU A 29 1.28 13.47 11.77
C GLU A 29 0.97 14.00 13.17
N LEU A 30 0.84 13.10 14.16
CA LEU A 30 0.66 13.49 15.55
C LEU A 30 1.93 14.11 16.16
N THR A 31 3.11 13.54 15.87
CA THR A 31 4.38 13.99 16.47
C THR A 31 5.03 15.14 15.72
N GLY A 32 4.77 15.27 14.41
CA GLY A 32 5.42 16.22 13.51
C GLY A 32 6.91 15.95 13.28
N ARG A 33 7.46 14.82 13.75
CA ARG A 33 8.90 14.54 13.64
C ARG A 33 9.22 13.91 12.29
N GLU A 34 10.20 14.49 11.60
CA GLU A 34 10.67 14.00 10.29
C GLU A 34 11.04 12.52 10.33
N ALA A 35 11.73 12.06 11.38
CA ALA A 35 12.11 10.65 11.55
C ALA A 35 10.92 9.68 11.59
N ASP A 36 9.76 10.11 12.10
CA ASP A 36 8.56 9.27 12.12
C ASP A 36 7.96 9.14 10.72
N PHE A 37 7.99 10.21 9.92
CA PHE A 37 7.60 10.17 8.50
C PHE A 37 8.57 9.31 7.69
N GLU A 38 9.87 9.41 7.93
CA GLU A 38 10.88 8.58 7.28
C GLU A 38 10.64 7.09 7.56
N LEU A 39 10.29 6.73 8.80
CA LEU A 39 9.95 5.36 9.16
C LEU A 39 8.71 4.86 8.39
N ALA A 40 7.65 5.67 8.31
CA ALA A 40 6.48 5.34 7.49
C ALA A 40 6.85 5.15 6.00
N ALA A 41 7.75 5.99 5.46
CA ALA A 41 8.23 5.91 4.09
C ALA A 41 9.06 4.65 3.82
N GLN A 42 9.89 4.23 4.78
CA GLN A 42 10.64 2.98 4.68
C GLN A 42 9.71 1.76 4.60
N VAL A 43 8.68 1.72 5.45
CA VAL A 43 7.68 0.64 5.41
C VAL A 43 6.89 0.68 4.11
N ALA A 44 6.43 1.85 3.67
CA ALA A 44 5.71 1.97 2.40
C ALA A 44 6.55 1.49 1.21
N ARG A 45 7.82 1.90 1.14
CA ARG A 45 8.76 1.47 0.09
C ARG A 45 8.96 -0.04 0.08
N ALA A 46 9.17 -0.65 1.25
CA ALA A 46 9.32 -2.09 1.35
C ALA A 46 8.04 -2.84 0.90
N GLY A 47 6.86 -2.27 1.14
CA GLY A 47 5.58 -2.77 0.63
C GLY A 47 5.54 -2.78 -0.90
N TRP A 48 5.92 -1.68 -1.54
CA TRP A 48 6.01 -1.59 -3.00
C TRP A 48 7.00 -2.62 -3.57
N GLU A 49 8.23 -2.68 -3.05
CA GLU A 49 9.28 -3.57 -3.54
C GLU A 49 8.90 -5.05 -3.39
N THR A 50 8.20 -5.40 -2.31
CA THR A 50 7.87 -6.80 -2.01
C THR A 50 6.64 -7.29 -2.78
N PHE A 51 5.62 -6.45 -2.94
CA PHE A 51 4.29 -6.89 -3.38
C PHE A 51 3.87 -6.39 -4.75
N ARG A 52 4.56 -5.38 -5.33
CA ARG A 52 4.28 -4.93 -6.69
C ARG A 52 5.09 -5.73 -7.69
N VAL A 53 4.40 -6.40 -8.63
CA VAL A 53 5.04 -7.18 -9.71
C VAL A 53 4.46 -6.78 -11.06
N GLY A 54 5.28 -6.17 -11.92
CA GLY A 54 4.83 -5.65 -13.21
C GLY A 54 3.66 -4.68 -13.02
N ASN A 55 2.49 -5.01 -13.59
CA ASN A 55 1.25 -4.22 -13.42
C ASN A 55 0.25 -4.77 -12.39
N GLY A 56 0.56 -5.87 -11.68
CA GLY A 56 -0.28 -6.35 -10.58
C GLY A 56 0.37 -6.39 -9.19
N TRP A 57 -0.43 -6.87 -8.25
CA TRP A 57 -0.13 -7.01 -6.84
C TRP A 57 -0.17 -8.46 -6.44
N ARG A 58 0.88 -8.86 -5.71
CA ARG A 58 0.87 -10.10 -4.94
C ARG A 58 0.33 -9.78 -3.54
N LEU A 59 -0.59 -10.59 -3.02
CA LEU A 59 -1.17 -10.34 -1.69
C LEU A 59 -0.35 -10.94 -0.54
N GLY A 60 0.42 -12.00 -0.79
CA GLY A 60 1.23 -12.70 0.21
C GLY A 60 2.55 -13.24 -0.34
N THR A 61 3.57 -13.38 0.51
CA THR A 61 4.93 -13.78 0.09
C THR A 61 5.13 -15.28 -0.09
N ALA A 62 4.36 -16.12 0.59
CA ALA A 62 4.35 -17.57 0.38
C ALA A 62 2.92 -18.05 0.14
N SER A 63 2.75 -18.80 -0.94
CA SER A 63 1.52 -19.55 -1.19
C SER A 63 1.90 -21.01 -1.30
N LEU A 64 1.14 -21.87 -0.61
CA LEU A 64 1.24 -23.32 -0.77
C LEU A 64 0.65 -23.79 -2.11
N LEU A 65 -0.09 -22.91 -2.79
CA LEU A 65 -0.66 -23.16 -4.10
C LEU A 65 0.30 -22.68 -5.19
N ALA A 66 0.56 -23.57 -6.16
CA ALA A 66 1.25 -23.19 -7.38
C ALA A 66 0.45 -22.08 -8.09
N ASN A 67 1.13 -21.02 -8.51
CA ASN A 67 0.59 -19.89 -9.28
C ASN A 67 -0.51 -19.06 -8.59
N THR A 68 -0.19 -18.42 -7.46
CA THR A 68 -1.07 -17.37 -6.92
C THR A 68 -1.17 -16.20 -7.92
N PRO A 69 -2.38 -15.81 -8.36
CA PRO A 69 -2.53 -14.79 -9.37
C PRO A 69 -2.08 -13.42 -8.85
N LEU A 70 -1.57 -12.60 -9.77
CA LEU A 70 -1.40 -11.17 -9.50
C LEU A 70 -2.74 -10.46 -9.66
N HIS A 71 -3.06 -9.59 -8.72
CA HIS A 71 -4.25 -8.76 -8.75
C HIS A 71 -3.90 -7.41 -9.39
N GLU A 72 -4.48 -7.06 -10.53
CA GLU A 72 -4.26 -5.72 -11.10
C GLU A 72 -4.72 -4.62 -10.14
N MET A 73 -5.84 -4.85 -9.46
CA MET A 73 -6.36 -4.03 -8.39
C MET A 73 -6.96 -4.91 -7.29
N VAL A 74 -6.89 -4.42 -6.05
CA VAL A 74 -7.58 -5.07 -4.92
C VAL A 74 -8.87 -4.30 -4.62
N ALA A 75 -9.95 -5.04 -4.36
CA ALA A 75 -11.21 -4.49 -3.91
C ALA A 75 -11.23 -4.37 -2.38
N ASP A 76 -12.01 -3.43 -1.86
CA ASP A 76 -12.33 -3.38 -0.45
C ASP A 76 -13.05 -4.67 -0.04
N SER A 77 -12.75 -5.11 1.18
CA SER A 77 -13.42 -6.24 1.82
C SER A 77 -13.91 -5.81 3.20
N SER A 78 -13.74 -6.65 4.22
CA SER A 78 -13.90 -6.24 5.62
C SER A 78 -12.90 -5.15 6.02
N LEU A 79 -11.80 -5.02 5.28
CA LEU A 79 -10.78 -3.97 5.43
C LEU A 79 -10.61 -3.16 4.13
N PRO A 80 -10.12 -1.91 4.21
CA PRO A 80 -9.75 -1.11 3.04
C PRO A 80 -8.72 -1.82 2.15
N ALA A 81 -8.86 -1.74 0.84
CA ALA A 81 -7.95 -2.37 -0.12
C ALA A 81 -6.50 -1.92 0.14
N PRO A 82 -5.58 -2.86 0.43
CA PRO A 82 -4.27 -2.51 0.93
C PRO A 82 -3.39 -1.83 -0.12
N ASP A 83 -3.61 -2.11 -1.42
CA ASP A 83 -2.91 -1.40 -2.49
C ASP A 83 -3.36 0.07 -2.62
N ALA A 84 -4.65 0.34 -2.39
CA ALA A 84 -5.19 1.69 -2.36
C ALA A 84 -4.71 2.46 -1.12
N VAL A 85 -4.69 1.81 0.06
CA VAL A 85 -4.12 2.40 1.28
C VAL A 85 -2.64 2.72 1.09
N LEU A 86 -1.84 1.77 0.59
CA LEU A 86 -0.42 1.98 0.34
C LEU A 86 -0.18 3.11 -0.66
N SER A 87 -1.00 3.21 -1.71
CA SER A 87 -0.96 4.32 -2.67
C SER A 87 -1.26 5.67 -2.00
N ARG A 88 -2.31 5.75 -1.19
CA ARG A 88 -2.70 6.97 -0.46
C ARG A 88 -1.60 7.43 0.50
N VAL A 89 -1.06 6.51 1.29
CA VAL A 89 0.05 6.76 2.22
C VAL A 89 1.29 7.27 1.46
N SER A 90 1.61 6.65 0.33
CA SER A 90 2.74 7.02 -0.52
C SER A 90 2.62 8.44 -1.09
N LEU A 91 1.42 8.85 -1.50
CA LEU A 91 1.15 10.22 -1.96
C LEU A 91 1.36 11.24 -0.82
N ARG A 92 0.79 10.98 0.36
CA ARG A 92 0.95 11.87 1.53
C ARG A 92 2.41 11.98 1.97
N LEU A 93 3.12 10.87 2.04
CA LEU A 93 4.55 10.84 2.36
C LEU A 93 5.40 11.55 1.31
N SER A 94 5.07 11.40 0.02
CA SER A 94 5.77 12.13 -1.04
C SER A 94 5.63 13.64 -0.89
N ARG A 95 4.46 14.15 -0.47
CA ARG A 95 4.26 15.59 -0.19
C ARG A 95 5.06 16.05 1.01
N GLN A 96 5.05 15.26 2.10
CA GLN A 96 5.72 15.62 3.34
C GLN A 96 7.24 15.58 3.23
N LEU A 97 7.79 14.56 2.57
CA LEU A 97 9.24 14.28 2.53
C LEU A 97 9.90 14.63 1.19
N GLY A 98 9.14 15.02 0.17
CA GLY A 98 9.68 15.18 -1.18
C GLY A 98 10.18 13.86 -1.78
N ALA A 99 9.41 12.77 -1.64
CA ALA A 99 9.79 11.42 -2.07
C ALA A 99 9.10 11.01 -3.41
N PRO A 100 9.55 11.51 -4.58
CA PRO A 100 8.80 11.41 -5.84
C PRO A 100 8.58 9.98 -6.34
N VAL A 101 9.45 9.04 -5.98
CA VAL A 101 9.30 7.62 -6.34
C VAL A 101 8.03 7.01 -5.73
N LEU A 102 7.69 7.39 -4.49
CA LEU A 102 6.47 6.92 -3.84
C LEU A 102 5.21 7.45 -4.54
N ALA A 103 5.22 8.74 -4.93
CA ALA A 103 4.13 9.30 -5.73
C ALA A 103 4.02 8.65 -7.11
N ALA A 104 5.14 8.44 -7.81
CA ALA A 104 5.15 7.80 -9.12
C ALA A 104 4.56 6.37 -9.08
N ASN A 105 4.94 5.58 -8.07
CA ASN A 105 4.38 4.25 -7.85
C ASN A 105 2.87 4.29 -7.60
N ALA A 106 2.42 5.19 -6.70
CA ALA A 106 1.01 5.34 -6.37
C ALA A 106 0.17 5.75 -7.58
N LEU A 107 0.60 6.79 -8.31
CA LEU A 107 -0.11 7.28 -9.51
C LEU A 107 -0.15 6.19 -10.60
N GLY A 108 0.96 5.48 -10.82
CA GLY A 108 1.01 4.38 -11.78
C GLY A 108 0.08 3.22 -11.44
N ALA A 109 -0.13 2.92 -10.15
CA ALA A 109 -1.10 1.92 -9.71
C ALA A 109 -2.55 2.42 -9.83
N LEU A 110 -2.82 3.68 -9.50
CA LEU A 110 -4.16 4.26 -9.51
C LEU A 110 -4.72 4.50 -10.94
N ALA A 111 -3.85 4.80 -11.92
CA ALA A 111 -4.24 5.17 -13.28
C ALA A 111 -5.05 4.10 -14.04
N ARG A 112 -5.03 2.83 -13.60
CA ARG A 112 -5.64 1.70 -14.32
C ARG A 112 -7.05 1.34 -13.86
N ALA A 113 -7.62 2.08 -12.90
CA ALA A 113 -8.80 1.64 -12.17
C ALA A 113 -10.16 2.21 -12.63
N TYR A 114 -10.17 3.18 -13.57
CA TYR A 114 -11.36 4.00 -13.83
C TYR A 114 -12.62 3.20 -14.26
N PRO A 115 -12.54 2.20 -15.16
CA PRO A 115 -13.73 1.43 -15.55
C PRO A 115 -14.30 0.57 -14.41
N ALA A 116 -13.44 -0.02 -13.58
CA ALA A 116 -13.89 -0.88 -12.48
C ALA A 116 -14.46 -0.08 -11.30
N VAL A 117 -13.84 1.07 -11.00
CA VAL A 117 -14.29 1.97 -9.92
C VAL A 117 -15.67 2.56 -10.24
N THR A 118 -15.91 2.95 -11.49
CA THR A 118 -17.22 3.50 -11.89
C THR A 118 -18.32 2.44 -11.90
N ALA A 119 -18.01 1.19 -12.26
CA ALA A 119 -18.97 0.09 -12.26
C ALA A 119 -19.33 -0.43 -10.85
N ALA A 120 -18.43 -0.31 -9.88
CA ALA A 120 -18.60 -0.89 -8.54
C ALA A 120 -17.98 -0.02 -7.43
N ALA A 121 -18.40 1.25 -7.33
CA ALA A 121 -17.79 2.25 -6.45
C ALA A 121 -17.68 1.80 -4.97
N PHE A 122 -18.70 1.11 -4.44
CA PHE A 122 -18.69 0.62 -3.06
C PHE A 122 -17.63 -0.45 -2.79
N SER A 123 -17.22 -1.21 -3.81
CA SER A 123 -16.14 -2.19 -3.71
C SER A 123 -14.75 -1.53 -3.77
N TYR A 124 -14.67 -0.22 -3.98
CA TYR A 124 -13.42 0.50 -4.22
C TYR A 124 -13.38 1.86 -3.52
N ALA A 125 -14.06 2.01 -2.39
CA ALA A 125 -14.13 3.25 -1.62
C ALA A 125 -12.74 3.74 -1.16
N SER A 126 -11.85 2.84 -0.72
CA SER A 126 -10.48 3.19 -0.35
C SER A 126 -9.67 3.73 -1.53
N ARG A 127 -9.90 3.20 -2.75
CA ARG A 127 -9.26 3.66 -3.98
C ARG A 127 -9.79 5.03 -4.40
N ILE A 128 -11.08 5.29 -4.23
CA ILE A 128 -11.65 6.62 -4.45
C ILE A 128 -10.95 7.63 -3.54
N ARG A 129 -10.78 7.32 -2.25
CA ARG A 129 -10.02 8.20 -1.32
C ARG A 129 -8.56 8.40 -1.74
N ALA A 130 -7.91 7.37 -2.27
CA ALA A 130 -6.55 7.48 -2.79
C ALA A 130 -6.48 8.38 -4.04
N LEU A 131 -7.48 8.30 -4.92
CA LEU A 131 -7.61 9.16 -6.10
C LEU A 131 -7.88 10.62 -5.69
N GLU A 132 -8.77 10.87 -4.72
CA GLU A 132 -8.98 12.21 -4.15
C GLU A 132 -7.66 12.77 -3.61
N THR A 133 -6.94 11.96 -2.82
CA THR A 133 -5.63 12.33 -2.30
C THR A 133 -4.65 12.65 -3.44
N ALA A 134 -4.76 12.05 -4.63
CA ALA A 134 -3.87 12.34 -5.76
C ALA A 134 -4.17 13.67 -6.45
N LEU A 135 -5.37 14.21 -6.28
CA LEU A 135 -5.83 15.47 -6.87
C LEU A 135 -5.52 16.70 -6.00
N ASP A 136 -5.36 16.50 -4.69
CA ASP A 136 -4.95 17.53 -3.72
C ASP A 136 -3.51 18.05 -3.94
#